data_AF-A0A3A5K161-F1
#
_entry.id   AF-A0A3A5K161-F1
#
_cell.length_a   1.000
_cell.length_b   1.000
_cell.length_c   1.000
_cell.angle_alpha   90.00
_cell.angle_beta   90.00
_cell.angle_gamma   90.00
#
_symmetry.space_group_name_H-M   'P 1'
#
loop_
_entity.id
_entity.type
_entity.pdbx_description
1 polymer ?
#
loop_
_entity_poly.entity_id
_entity_poly.type
_entity_poly.pdbx_seq_one_letter_code
_entity_poly.pdbx_strand_id
1 'polypeptide(L)'
;MARRKVTKARKALLIELESMIGNECYNANIQNWGPGGVFEGEGREFRYPITFRDEEGRKVKKRSIDGDMSGDTVLGGYYAFGANELHIMNGLNRVLDYLEREYQLKI
;
A
#
# COMPACT_ATOMS: atom_id res chain seq x y z
N MET A 1 4.88 24.26 -4.53
CA MET A 1 5.05 23.46 -5.77
C MET A 1 3.71 22.82 -6.09
N ALA A 2 3.18 22.99 -7.31
CA ALA A 2 1.91 22.38 -7.68
C ALA A 2 2.05 20.85 -7.67
N ARG A 3 1.24 20.16 -6.85
CA ARG A 3 1.19 18.69 -6.83
C ARG A 3 0.69 18.23 -8.19
N ARG A 4 1.52 17.52 -8.94
CA ARG A 4 1.14 16.99 -10.25
C ARG A 4 0.02 15.98 -10.02
N LYS A 5 -1.14 16.20 -10.66
CA LYS A 5 -2.32 15.34 -10.50
C LYS A 5 -1.96 13.93 -11.00
N VAL A 6 -2.16 12.92 -10.16
CA VAL A 6 -1.88 11.52 -10.53
C VAL A 6 -2.82 11.11 -11.66
N THR A 7 -2.26 10.56 -12.74
CA THR A 7 -3.05 10.05 -13.86
C THR A 7 -3.81 8.79 -13.46
N LYS A 8 -4.89 8.45 -14.17
CA LYS A 8 -5.66 7.22 -13.87
C LYS A 8 -4.79 5.96 -13.98
N ALA A 9 -3.89 5.91 -14.96
CA ALA A 9 -2.95 4.80 -15.16
C ALA A 9 -1.95 4.69 -13.99
N ARG A 10 -1.31 5.81 -13.60
CA ARG A 10 -0.38 5.85 -12.46
C ARG A 10 -1.08 5.42 -11.17
N LYS A 11 -2.32 5.87 -10.95
CA LYS A 11 -3.12 5.47 -9.80
C LYS A 11 -3.38 3.96 -9.78
N ALA A 12 -3.79 3.38 -10.89
CA ALA A 12 -4.03 1.95 -11.00
C ALA A 12 -2.76 1.14 -10.70
N LEU A 13 -1.63 1.55 -11.29
CA LEU A 13 -0.34 0.91 -11.03
C LEU A 13 0.07 1.00 -9.55
N LEU A 14 -0.11 2.15 -8.90
CA LEU A 14 0.18 2.30 -7.48
C LEU A 14 -0.66 1.37 -6.61
N ILE A 15 -1.95 1.21 -6.94
CA ILE A 15 -2.85 0.28 -6.22
C ILE A 15 -2.36 -1.16 -6.39
N GLU A 16 -1.95 -1.53 -7.59
CA GLU A 16 -1.42 -2.87 -7.88
C GLU A 16 -0.13 -3.16 -7.12
N LEU A 17 0.83 -2.23 -7.17
CA LEU A 17 2.11 -2.33 -6.47
C LEU A 17 1.94 -2.35 -4.95
N GLU A 18 1.02 -1.55 -4.40
CA GLU A 18 0.66 -1.65 -2.99
C GLU A 18 0.11 -3.01 -2.66
N SER A 19 -0.78 -3.57 -3.48
CA SER A 19 -1.34 -4.88 -3.19
C SER A 19 -0.27 -5.97 -3.21
N MET A 20 0.72 -5.88 -4.10
CA MET A 20 1.86 -6.82 -4.10
C MET A 20 2.64 -6.71 -2.77
N ILE A 21 3.02 -5.50 -2.36
CA ILE A 21 3.82 -5.29 -1.14
C ILE A 21 3.01 -5.58 0.14
N GLY A 22 1.74 -5.20 0.17
CA GLY A 22 0.86 -5.39 1.32
C GLY A 22 0.57 -6.85 1.63
N ASN A 23 0.60 -7.71 0.61
CA ASN A 23 0.49 -9.15 0.76
C ASN A 23 1.78 -9.80 1.30
N GLU A 24 2.93 -9.10 1.23
CA GLU A 24 4.20 -9.53 1.82
C GLU A 24 4.33 -9.13 3.32
N CYS A 25 3.21 -8.89 4.01
CA CYS A 25 3.20 -8.55 5.43
C CYS A 25 2.88 -9.79 6.29
N TYR A 26 3.89 -10.24 7.03
CA TYR A 26 3.81 -11.45 7.86
C TYR A 26 3.98 -11.13 9.35
N ASN A 27 3.31 -11.89 10.21
CA ASN A 27 3.51 -11.84 11.66
C ASN A 27 4.29 -13.08 12.13
N ALA A 28 5.58 -12.90 12.36
CA ALA A 28 6.49 -13.98 12.81
C ALA A 28 6.13 -14.57 14.18
N ASN A 29 5.34 -13.87 15.01
CA ASN A 29 4.93 -14.36 16.32
C ASN A 29 3.67 -15.26 16.27
N ILE A 30 3.07 -15.44 15.09
CA ILE A 30 1.91 -16.31 14.90
C ILE A 30 2.40 -17.59 14.23
N GLN A 31 2.49 -18.67 15.01
CA GLN A 31 2.77 -20.01 14.48
C GLN A 31 1.63 -20.43 13.56
N ASN A 32 1.96 -20.63 12.30
CA ASN A 32 0.99 -20.97 11.28
C ASN A 32 1.03 -22.50 11.08
N TRP A 33 0.00 -23.17 11.57
CA TRP A 33 -0.19 -24.62 11.42
C TRP A 33 -1.29 -24.85 10.37
N GLY A 34 -0.90 -25.38 9.22
CA GLY A 34 -1.83 -25.73 8.14
C GLY A 34 -2.65 -26.99 8.45
N PRO A 35 -3.64 -27.33 7.60
CA PRO A 35 -4.40 -28.57 7.71
C PRO A 35 -3.45 -29.78 7.78
N GLY A 36 -3.63 -30.65 8.77
CA GLY A 36 -2.76 -31.82 8.96
C GLY A 36 -1.45 -31.55 9.71
N GLY A 37 -1.27 -30.37 10.32
CA GLY A 37 -0.11 -30.07 11.17
C GLY A 37 1.15 -29.69 10.38
N VAL A 38 0.99 -29.21 9.15
CA VAL A 38 2.11 -28.67 8.36
C VAL A 38 2.53 -27.33 8.96
N PHE A 39 3.82 -27.20 9.26
CA PHE A 39 4.38 -25.94 9.75
C PHE A 39 4.62 -24.98 8.58
N GLU A 40 3.86 -23.88 8.53
CA GLU A 40 4.01 -22.80 7.58
C GLU A 40 4.90 -21.70 8.21
N GLY A 41 6.21 -21.89 8.09
CA GLY A 41 7.23 -21.11 8.82
C GLY A 41 7.29 -19.61 8.51
N GLU A 42 6.61 -19.14 7.46
CA GLU A 42 6.51 -17.71 7.12
C GLU A 42 5.56 -16.96 8.06
N GLY A 43 4.81 -17.67 8.91
CA GLY A 43 3.73 -17.10 9.72
C GLY A 43 2.45 -16.96 8.90
N ARG A 44 1.39 -16.42 9.51
CA ARG A 44 0.11 -16.20 8.82
C ARG A 44 0.15 -14.91 8.01
N GLU A 45 -0.35 -14.95 6.77
CA GLU A 45 -0.55 -13.76 5.96
C GLU A 45 -1.46 -12.79 6.72
N PHE A 46 -0.91 -11.65 7.13
CA PHE A 46 -1.62 -10.60 7.85
C PHE A 46 -1.48 -9.30 7.07
N ARG A 47 -2.18 -9.21 5.94
CA ARG A 47 -2.29 -7.96 5.19
C ARG A 47 -2.77 -6.84 6.12
N TYR A 48 -1.92 -5.83 6.31
CA TYR A 48 -2.26 -4.65 7.07
C TYR A 48 -3.28 -3.80 6.29
N PRO A 49 -4.36 -3.32 6.93
CA PRO A 49 -5.28 -2.42 6.25
C PRO A 49 -4.59 -1.07 6.00
N ILE A 50 -4.83 -0.51 4.82
CA ILE A 50 -4.40 0.84 4.50
C ILE A 50 -5.35 1.82 5.19
N THR A 51 -4.77 2.82 5.84
CA THR A 51 -5.50 3.92 6.45
C THR A 51 -5.49 5.11 5.51
N PHE A 52 -6.67 5.67 5.28
CA PHE A 52 -6.90 6.90 4.54
C PHE A 52 -7.51 7.95 5.45
N ARG A 53 -7.39 9.22 5.06
CA ARG A 53 -8.16 10.31 5.64
C ARG A 53 -9.23 10.73 4.63
N ASP A 54 -10.49 10.74 5.06
CA ASP A 54 -11.58 11.27 4.25
C ASP A 54 -11.55 12.81 4.21
N GLU A 55 -12.49 13.42 3.50
CA GLU A 55 -12.60 14.88 3.37
C GLU A 55 -12.87 15.59 4.71
N GLU A 56 -13.44 14.87 5.69
CA GLU A 56 -13.68 15.35 7.05
C GLU A 56 -12.50 15.07 8.00
N GLY A 57 -11.40 14.49 7.49
CA GLY A 57 -10.21 14.14 8.27
C GLY A 57 -10.35 12.87 9.12
N ARG A 58 -11.44 12.13 8.99
CA ARG A 58 -11.66 10.87 9.69
C ARG A 58 -10.82 9.76 9.08
N LYS A 59 -10.32 8.86 9.93
CA LYS A 59 -9.53 7.71 9.51
C LYS A 59 -10.44 6.60 8.99
N VAL A 60 -10.29 6.24 7.73
CA VAL A 60 -10.98 5.12 7.11
C VAL A 60 -9.97 4.03 6.79
N LYS A 61 -10.18 2.82 7.32
CA LYS A 61 -9.34 1.66 7.05
C LYS A 61 -9.95 0.83 5.94
N LYS A 62 -9.15 0.48 4.92
CA LYS A 62 -9.58 -0.41 3.84
C LYS A 62 -8.54 -1.51 3.61
N ARG A 63 -9.00 -2.72 3.31
CA ARG A 63 -8.14 -3.84 2.89
C ARG A 63 -7.83 -3.82 1.40
N SER A 64 -8.61 -3.06 0.62
CA SER A 64 -8.44 -2.85 -0.81
C SER A 64 -8.76 -1.39 -1.15
N ILE A 65 -8.12 -0.85 -2.18
CA ILE A 65 -8.36 0.53 -2.64
C ILE A 65 -9.43 0.50 -3.72
N ASP A 66 -10.49 1.29 -3.54
CA ASP A 66 -11.54 1.42 -4.55
C ASP A 66 -11.05 2.34 -5.68
N GLY A 67 -11.31 1.93 -6.92
CA GLY A 67 -10.90 2.66 -8.13
C GLY A 67 -11.49 4.07 -8.23
N ASP A 68 -12.59 4.34 -7.53
CA ASP A 68 -13.29 5.64 -7.52
C ASP A 68 -12.67 6.67 -6.56
N MET A 69 -11.74 6.25 -5.70
CA MET A 69 -11.06 7.16 -4.78
C MET A 69 -10.22 8.20 -5.55
N SER A 70 -10.23 9.44 -5.05
CA SER A 70 -9.44 10.53 -5.64
C SER A 70 -7.94 10.21 -5.58
N GLY A 71 -7.17 10.71 -6.57
CA GLY A 71 -5.72 10.48 -6.60
C GLY A 71 -5.00 11.02 -5.36
N ASP A 72 -5.44 12.16 -4.82
CA ASP A 72 -4.87 12.76 -3.62
C ASP A 72 -5.16 11.93 -2.36
N THR A 73 -6.38 11.39 -2.26
CA THR A 73 -6.75 10.46 -1.18
C THR A 73 -5.90 9.20 -1.24
N VAL A 74 -5.74 8.63 -2.45
CA VAL A 74 -4.95 7.43 -2.67
C VAL A 74 -3.49 7.65 -2.28
N LEU A 75 -2.86 8.76 -2.70
CA LEU A 75 -1.50 9.10 -2.30
C LEU A 75 -1.32 9.31 -0.79
N GLY A 76 -2.38 9.71 -0.10
CA GLY A 76 -2.39 9.86 1.36
C GLY A 76 -2.42 8.54 2.14
N GLY A 77 -2.62 7.40 1.46
CA GLY A 77 -2.73 6.08 2.08
C GLY A 77 -1.45 5.64 2.80
N TYR A 78 -1.62 5.08 4.00
CA TYR A 78 -0.51 4.59 4.83
C TYR A 78 -0.88 3.35 5.64
N TYR A 79 0.10 2.51 5.95
CA TYR A 79 -0.05 1.46 6.97
C TYR A 79 0.28 2.02 8.35
N ALA A 80 -0.56 1.70 9.33
CA ALA A 80 -0.38 2.13 10.72
C ALA A 80 0.24 1.00 11.56
N PHE A 81 1.52 1.10 11.88
CA PHE A 81 2.26 0.16 12.72
C PHE A 81 2.41 0.72 14.15
N GLY A 82 1.32 0.68 14.91
CA GLY A 82 1.26 1.32 16.23
C GLY A 82 1.34 2.84 16.10
N ALA A 83 2.40 3.44 16.66
CA ALA A 83 2.65 4.88 16.54
C ALA A 83 3.34 5.28 15.22
N ASN A 84 3.87 4.31 14.47
CA ASN A 84 4.57 4.56 13.21
C ASN A 84 3.61 4.47 12.01
N GLU A 85 3.83 5.32 11.00
CA GLU A 85 3.03 5.35 9.77
C GLU A 85 3.95 5.13 8.55
N LEU A 86 3.71 4.07 7.77
CA LEU A 86 4.37 3.85 6.49
C LEU A 86 3.47 4.38 5.36
N HIS A 87 3.80 5.55 4.82
CA HIS A 87 3.10 6.16 3.69
C HIS A 87 3.39 5.44 2.37
N ILE A 88 2.91 4.20 2.26
CA ILE A 88 3.23 3.26 1.18
C ILE A 88 2.90 3.83 -0.20
N MET A 89 1.75 4.49 -0.37
CA MET A 89 1.31 5.01 -1.68
C MET A 89 2.22 6.13 -2.17
N ASN A 90 2.56 7.08 -1.29
CA ASN A 90 3.48 8.15 -1.62
C ASN A 90 4.93 7.64 -1.81
N GLY A 91 5.33 6.65 -1.02
CA GLY A 91 6.63 5.97 -1.18
C GLY A 91 6.78 5.33 -2.55
N LEU A 92 5.78 4.54 -2.97
CA LEU A 92 5.76 3.91 -4.29
C LEU A 92 5.75 4.95 -5.41
N ASN A 93 4.98 6.03 -5.28
CA ASN A 93 5.00 7.08 -6.29
C ASN A 93 6.39 7.69 -6.47
N ARG A 94 7.13 7.92 -5.37
CA ARG A 94 8.51 8.41 -5.43
C ARG A 94 9.48 7.41 -6.06
N VAL A 95 9.28 6.11 -5.83
CA VAL A 95 10.08 5.06 -6.49
C VAL A 95 9.84 5.09 -8.00
N LEU A 96 8.58 5.16 -8.43
CA LEU A 96 8.26 5.25 -9.85
C LEU A 96 8.82 6.53 -10.50
N ASP A 97 8.71 7.68 -9.81
CA ASP A 97 9.29 8.95 -10.28
C ASP A 97 10.83 8.84 -10.45
N TYR A 98 11.49 8.13 -9.52
CA TYR A 98 12.93 7.87 -9.60
C TYR A 98 13.29 6.96 -10.78
N LEU A 99 12.52 5.89 -11.01
CA LEU A 99 12.73 4.96 -12.12
C LEU A 99 12.53 5.63 -13.48
N GLU A 100 11.53 6.51 -13.62
CA GLU A 100 11.32 7.30 -14.82
C GLU A 100 12.48 8.27 -15.08
N ARG A 101 12.98 8.92 -14.02
CA ARG A 101 14.01 9.96 -14.15
C ARG A 101 15.40 9.40 -14.40
N GLU A 102 15.82 8.42 -13.63
CA GLU A 102 17.19 7.90 -13.67
C GLU A 102 17.38 6.81 -14.73
N TYR A 103 16.34 5.98 -14.94
CA TYR A 103 16.41 4.84 -15.86
C TYR A 103 15.59 5.05 -17.14
N GLN A 104 14.97 6.22 -17.31
CA GLN A 104 14.18 6.59 -18.50
C GLN A 104 13.07 5.58 -18.82
N LEU A 105 12.55 4.90 -17.79
CA LEU A 105 11.43 3.98 -17.94
C LEU A 105 10.16 4.78 -18.29
N LYS A 106 9.30 4.20 -19.13
CA LYS A 106 8.00 4.77 -19.49
C LYS A 106 6.92 4.09 -18.66
N ILE A 107 6.54 4.72 -17.56
CA ILE A 107 5.62 4.20 -16.53
C ILE A 107 4.39 5.12 -16.41
#